data_AF-A0A080ZJA0-F1
#
_entry.id   AF-A0A080ZJA0-F1
#
_cell.length_a   1.000
_cell.length_b   1.000
_cell.length_c   1.000
_cell.angle_alpha   90.00
_cell.angle_beta   90.00
_cell.angle_gamma   90.00
#
_symmetry.space_group_name_H-M   'P 1'
#
loop_
_entity.id
_entity.type
_entity.pdbx_description
1 polymer ?
#
loop_
_entity_poly.entity_id
_entity_poly.type
_entity_poly.pdbx_seq_one_letter_code
_entity_poly.pdbx_strand_id
1 'polypeptide(L)' 'MTVKAITDHRYSATLQRWELKVSWAGLQNIEDSWESVDELLKDVPALVREYVEKYGSDLLRAQLD' A
#
# COMPACT_ATOMS: atom_id res chain seq x y z
N MET A 1 4.82 14.38 3.46
CA MET A 1 4.39 14.31 2.05
C MET A 1 3.06 13.56 2.04
N THR A 2 2.11 13.91 1.18
CA THR A 2 0.75 13.32 1.25
C THR A 2 0.62 12.17 0.26
N VAL A 3 0.18 11.01 0.73
CA VAL A 3 -0.17 9.88 -0.14
C VAL A 3 -1.38 10.26 -0.99
N LYS A 4 -1.23 10.16 -2.31
CA LYS A 4 -2.32 10.43 -3.27
C LYS A 4 -3.23 9.21 -3.41
N ALA A 5 -2.62 8.06 -3.68
CA ALA A 5 -3.35 6.82 -3.91
C ALA A 5 -2.40 5.62 -3.83
N ILE A 6 -2.95 4.47 -3.47
CA ILE A 6 -2.29 3.18 -3.67
C ILE A 6 -2.66 2.69 -5.07
N THR A 7 -1.66 2.45 -5.90
CA THR A 7 -1.85 2.10 -7.31
C THR A 7 -1.70 0.61 -7.57
N ASP A 8 -0.93 -0.08 -6.73
CA ASP A 8 -0.60 -1.50 -6.92
C ASP A 8 -0.25 -2.19 -5.59
N HIS A 9 -0.22 -3.52 -5.60
CA HIS A 9 0.21 -4.34 -4.47
C HIS A 9 0.99 -5.56 -4.95
N ARG A 10 2.02 -5.98 -4.20
CA ARG A 10 2.79 -7.18 -4.50
C ARG A 10 3.21 -7.89 -3.23
N TYR A 11 3.31 -9.21 -3.32
CA TYR A 11 3.94 -10.00 -2.27
C TYR A 11 5.42 -10.15 -2.57
N SER A 12 6.27 -9.59 -1.71
CA SER A 12 7.71 -9.78 -1.79
C SER A 12 8.08 -11.09 -1.12
N ALA A 13 8.30 -12.14 -1.91
CA ALA A 13 8.76 -13.43 -1.38
C ALA A 13 10.13 -13.33 -0.68
N THR A 14 10.97 -12.37 -1.10
CA THR A 14 12.28 -12.10 -0.51
C THR A 14 12.17 -11.53 0.90
N LEU A 15 11.26 -10.57 1.11
CA LEU A 15 11.03 -9.95 2.42
C LEU A 15 9.91 -10.65 3.20
N GLN A 16 9.27 -11.66 2.60
CA GLN A 16 8.11 -12.39 3.10
C GLN A 16 7.00 -11.45 3.61
N ARG A 17 6.77 -10.35 2.89
CA ARG A 17 5.79 -9.33 3.28
C ARG A 17 5.08 -8.74 2.07
N TRP A 18 3.88 -8.21 2.32
CA TRP A 18 3.16 -7.44 1.32
C TRP A 18 3.67 -6.01 1.25
N GLU A 19 3.85 -5.54 0.02
CA GLU A 19 4.21 -4.17 -0.31
C GLU A 19 3.12 -3.56 -1.17
N LEU A 20 2.86 -2.27 -0.96
CA LEU A 20 1.92 -1.48 -1.72
C LEU A 20 2.68 -0.38 -2.45
N LYS A 21 2.31 -0.17 -3.71
CA LYS A 21 2.84 0.92 -4.50
C LYS A 21 2.07 2.18 -4.19
N VAL A 22 2.77 3.15 -3.63
CA VAL A 22 2.22 4.42 -3.23
C VAL A 22 2.55 5.46 -4.28
N SER A 23 1.51 6.16 -4.74
CA SER A 23 1.67 7.37 -5.52
C SER A 23 1.50 8.59 -4.63
N TRP A 24 2.41 9.56 -4.78
CA TRP A 24 2.49 10.73 -3.92
C TRP A 24 1.82 11.96 -4.56
N ALA A 25 1.14 12.75 -3.74
CA ALA A 25 0.46 13.95 -4.21
C ALA A 25 1.48 15.05 -4.51
N GLY A 26 1.44 15.61 -5.73
CA GLY A 26 2.34 16.68 -6.16
C GLY A 26 3.71 16.21 -6.65
N LEU A 27 3.97 14.90 -6.67
CA LEU A 27 5.16 14.31 -7.27
C LEU A 27 4.80 13.58 -8.57
N GLN A 28 5.80 13.43 -9.44
CA GLN A 28 5.65 12.66 -10.67
C GLN A 28 5.63 11.16 -10.37
N ASN A 29 4.97 10.36 -11.21
CA ASN A 29 4.87 8.90 -11.07
C ASN A 29 6.21 8.14 -10.97
N ILE A 30 7.32 8.78 -11.32
CA ILE A 30 8.66 8.21 -11.12
C ILE A 30 9.04 8.09 -9.64
N GLU A 31 8.41 8.91 -8.79
CA GLU A 31 8.60 8.89 -7.34
C GLU A 31 7.69 7.87 -6.63
N ASP A 32 6.88 7.10 -7.38
CA ASP A 32 6.04 6.07 -6.76
C ASP A 32 6.95 5.00 -6.11
N SER A 33 6.84 4.83 -4.79
CA SER A 33 7.65 3.88 -4.02
C SER A 33 6.84 2.66 -3.61
N TRP A 34 7.53 1.53 -3.43
CA TRP A 34 6.95 0.34 -2.83
C TRP A 34 7.21 0.40 -1.34
N GLU A 35 6.14 0.59 -0.59
CA GLU A 35 6.20 0.69 0.86
C GLU A 35 5.52 -0.52 1.47
N SER A 36 5.96 -0.87 2.66
CA SER A 36 5.40 -2.01 3.36
C SER A 36 3.98 -1.75 3.85
N VAL A 37 3.10 -2.75 3.80
CA VAL A 37 1.74 -2.62 4.34
C VAL A 37 1.76 -2.14 5.80
N ASP A 38 2.66 -2.68 6.64
CA ASP A 38 2.78 -2.29 8.05
C ASP A 38 3.12 -0.81 8.26
N GLU A 39 3.99 -0.27 7.40
CA GLU A 39 4.43 1.13 7.49
C GLU A 39 3.31 2.04 7.01
N LEU A 40 2.64 1.67 5.92
CA LEU A 40 1.49 2.40 5.40
C LEU A 40 0.28 2.33 6.32
N LEU A 41 0.10 1.26 7.08
CA LEU A 41 -0.92 1.20 8.12
C LEU A 41 -0.63 2.15 9.28
N LYS A 42 0.63 2.47 9.55
CA LYS A 42 0.99 3.46 10.58
C LYS A 42 0.84 4.89 10.05
N ASP A 43 1.21 5.13 8.80
CA ASP A 43 1.21 6.47 8.21
C ASP A 43 -0.18 6.85 7.66
N VAL A 44 -0.78 5.97 6.86
CA VAL A 44 -2.05 6.18 6.12
C VAL A 44 -3.02 5.00 6.20
N PRO A 45 -3.44 4.56 7.40
CA PRO A 45 -4.31 3.39 7.58
C PRO A 45 -5.64 3.49 6.83
N ALA A 46 -6.18 4.69 6.67
CA ALA A 46 -7.44 4.93 5.96
C ALA A 46 -7.33 4.54 4.48
N LEU A 47 -6.25 4.96 3.80
CA LEU A 47 -6.04 4.68 2.38
C LEU A 47 -5.76 3.20 2.14
N VAL A 48 -4.98 2.57 3.03
CA VAL A 48 -4.73 1.12 2.94
C VAL A 48 -6.03 0.35 3.07
N ARG A 49 -6.86 0.67 4.09
CA ARG A 49 -8.16 0.01 4.27
C ARG A 49 -9.07 0.22 3.07
N GLU A 50 -9.19 1.43 2.55
CA GLU A 50 -10.00 1.73 1.36
C GLU A 50 -9.53 0.93 0.14
N TYR A 51 -8.21 0.87 -0.09
CA TYR A 51 -7.64 0.09 -1.19
C TYR A 51 -7.92 -1.41 -1.03
N VAL A 52 -7.72 -1.95 0.18
CA VAL A 52 -7.95 -3.37 0.49
C VAL A 52 -9.42 -3.73 0.35
N GLU A 53 -10.34 -2.89 0.84
CA GLU A 53 -11.78 -3.05 0.67
C GLU A 53 -12.19 -3.02 -0.81
N LYS A 54 -11.57 -2.15 -1.60
CA LYS A 54 -11.82 -2.03 -3.03
C LYS A 54 -11.29 -3.23 -3.83
N TYR A 55 -10.11 -3.75 -3.49
CA TYR A 55 -9.50 -4.89 -4.19
C TYR A 55 -10.06 -6.24 -3.74
N GLY A 56 -10.60 -6.33 -2.51
CA GLY A 56 -11.28 -7.53 -2.02
C GLY A 56 -10.40 -8.77 -1.89
N SER A 57 -9.07 -8.61 -1.85
CA SER A 57 -8.15 -9.74 -1.71
C SER A 57 -8.07 -10.20 -0.26
N ASP A 58 -8.53 -11.42 0.02
CA ASP A 58 -8.50 -12.02 1.36
C ASP A 58 -7.07 -12.10 1.94
N LEU A 59 -6.07 -12.31 1.07
CA LEU A 59 -4.66 -12.37 1.46
C LEU A 59 -4.12 -11.02 1.91
N LEU A 60 -4.55 -9.94 1.25
CA LEU A 60 -4.15 -8.59 1.63
C LEU A 60 -4.94 -8.11 2.85
N ARG A 61 -6.22 -8.51 2.98
CA ARG A 61 -7.02 -8.33 4.20
C ARG A 61 -6.40 -8.99 5.42
N ALA A 62 -5.82 -10.18 5.26
CA ALA A 62 -5.13 -10.87 6.34
C ALA A 62 -3.90 -10.10 6.87
N GLN A 63 -3.42 -9.05 6.18
CA GLN A 63 -2.38 -8.15 6.68
C GLN A 63 -2.93 -6.99 7.51
N LEU A 64 -4.26 -6.82 7.58
CA LEU A 64 -4.92 -5.76 8.35
C LEU A 64 -5.35 -6.21 9.76
N ASP A 65 -5.30 -7.51 10.04
CA ASP A 65 -5.77 -8.17 11.27
C ASP A 65 -4.68 -8.24 12.35
#